data_AF-A0A6G5QFK8-F1
#
_entry.id   AF-A0A6G5QFK8-F1
#
_cell.length_a   1.000
_cell.length_b   1.000
_cell.length_c   1.000
_cell.angle_alpha   90.00
_cell.angle_beta   90.00
_cell.angle_gamma   90.00
#
_symmetry.space_group_name_H-M   'P 1'
#
loop_
_entity.id
_entity.type
_entity.pdbx_description
1 polymer ?
#
loop_
_entity_poly.entity_id
_entity_poly.type
_entity_poly.pdbx_seq_one_letter_code
_entity_poly.pdbx_strand_id
1 'polypeptide(L)'
;MKFAHYDETTKELLGYYDDKIHITIPIPNIKLTDEQWSKALSINATHINPKTKELYKLEPKIDEKTKELNEALAYEAELKESIKNAMIIGNDEVTAELRSEYKELLAHINTLKKEA
;
A
#
# COMPACT_ATOMS: atom_id res chain seq x y z
N MET A 1 -34.37 -2.30 3.15
CA MET A 1 -33.54 -1.27 2.50
C MET A 1 -32.10 -1.50 2.92
N LYS A 2 -31.13 -1.13 2.09
CA LYS A 2 -29.70 -1.36 2.38
C LYS A 2 -29.08 -0.18 3.15
N PHE A 3 -28.22 -0.51 4.10
CA PHE A 3 -27.48 0.47 4.91
C PHE A 3 -26.01 0.11 4.91
N ALA A 4 -25.14 1.11 4.78
CA ALA A 4 -23.71 0.97 5.02
C ALA A 4 -23.38 1.52 6.40
N HIS A 5 -22.82 0.69 7.27
CA HIS A 5 -22.17 1.11 8.50
C HIS A 5 -20.72 1.46 8.20
N TYR A 6 -20.24 2.55 8.77
CA TYR A 6 -18.89 3.05 8.52
C TYR A 6 -18.28 3.66 9.78
N ASP A 7 -16.96 3.80 9.81
CA ASP A 7 -16.25 4.52 10.86
C ASP A 7 -16.34 6.03 10.65
N GLU A 8 -16.75 6.79 11.67
CA GLU A 8 -16.93 8.23 11.52
C GLU A 8 -15.62 8.98 11.29
N THR A 9 -14.49 8.46 11.74
CA THR A 9 -13.19 9.13 11.62
C THR A 9 -12.55 8.79 10.27
N THR A 10 -12.40 7.50 9.96
CA THR A 10 -11.67 7.04 8.77
C THR A 10 -12.55 6.97 7.53
N LYS A 11 -13.88 6.96 7.70
CA LYS A 11 -14.88 6.72 6.65
C LYS A 11 -14.80 5.32 6.02
N GLU A 12 -14.13 4.40 6.69
CA GLU A 12 -14.04 3.00 6.29
C GLU A 12 -15.38 2.30 6.46
N LEU A 13 -15.75 1.46 5.50
CA LEU A 13 -16.95 0.63 5.57
C LEU A 13 -16.71 -0.54 6.53
N LEU A 14 -17.56 -0.63 7.55
CA LEU A 14 -17.52 -1.67 8.57
C LEU A 14 -18.49 -2.82 8.26
N GLY A 15 -19.49 -2.57 7.42
CA GLY A 15 -20.39 -3.62 6.94
C GLY A 15 -21.66 -3.09 6.27
N TYR A 16 -22.40 -4.00 5.66
CA TYR A 16 -23.71 -3.73 5.06
C TYR A 16 -24.82 -4.41 5.86
N TYR A 17 -25.92 -3.70 6.03
CA TYR A 17 -27.09 -4.13 6.78
C TYR A 17 -28.35 -3.96 5.93
N ASP A 18 -29.38 -4.74 6.25
CA ASP A 18 -30.69 -4.67 5.62
C ASP A 18 -31.77 -4.74 6.69
N ASP A 19 -32.64 -3.72 6.73
CA ASP A 19 -33.73 -3.60 7.71
C ASP A 19 -34.77 -4.74 7.64
N LYS A 20 -34.78 -5.52 6.55
CA LYS A 20 -35.66 -6.68 6.42
C LYS A 20 -35.21 -7.88 7.23
N ILE A 21 -33.90 -7.98 7.52
CA ILE A 21 -33.31 -9.13 8.22
C ILE A 21 -32.55 -8.72 9.50
N HIS A 22 -32.20 -7.45 9.65
CA HIS A 22 -31.53 -6.92 10.85
C HIS A 22 -32.50 -6.08 11.67
N ILE A 23 -32.68 -6.48 12.93
CA ILE A 23 -33.52 -5.75 13.90
C ILE A 23 -32.84 -4.45 14.34
N THR A 24 -31.51 -4.43 14.35
CA THR A 24 -30.70 -3.28 14.78
C THR A 24 -29.58 -3.04 13.78
N ILE A 25 -29.41 -1.78 13.38
CA ILE A 25 -28.38 -1.34 12.43
C ILE A 25 -27.42 -0.39 13.17
N PRO A 26 -26.11 -0.71 13.24
CA PRO A 26 -25.14 0.11 13.96
C PRO A 26 -25.05 1.54 13.43
N ILE A 27 -24.71 2.49 14.30
CA ILE A 27 -24.53 3.92 13.99
C ILE A 27 -23.02 4.24 14.10
N PRO A 28 -22.44 5.07 13.22
CA PRO A 28 -23.11 5.77 12.12
C PRO A 28 -23.38 4.86 10.92
N ASN A 29 -24.54 5.06 10.30
CA ASN A 29 -24.91 4.37 9.07
C ASN A 29 -25.51 5.35 8.06
N ILE A 30 -25.58 4.89 6.81
CA ILE A 30 -26.23 5.62 5.74
C ILE A 30 -27.05 4.69 4.86
N LYS A 31 -28.27 5.12 4.55
CA LYS A 31 -29.17 4.41 3.66
C LYS A 31 -28.70 4.54 2.21
N LEU A 32 -28.59 3.39 1.54
CA LEU A 32 -28.18 3.23 0.14
C LEU A 32 -29.35 2.77 -0.73
N THR A 33 -29.29 3.10 -2.02
CA THR A 33 -30.12 2.44 -3.04
C THR A 33 -29.53 1.07 -3.40
N ASP A 34 -30.34 0.20 -4.00
CA ASP A 34 -29.86 -1.11 -4.48
C ASP A 34 -28.76 -0.96 -5.55
N GLU A 35 -28.82 0.09 -6.36
CA GLU A 35 -27.80 0.43 -7.35
C GLU A 35 -26.47 0.85 -6.70
N GLN A 36 -26.52 1.71 -5.67
CA GLN A 36 -25.33 2.13 -4.93
C GLN A 36 -24.69 0.94 -4.21
N TRP A 37 -25.51 0.07 -3.61
CA TRP A 37 -25.04 -1.14 -2.95
C TRP A 37 -24.41 -2.12 -3.93
N SER A 38 -25.08 -2.40 -5.06
CA SER A 38 -24.56 -3.27 -6.13
C SER A 38 -23.24 -2.76 -6.69
N LYS A 39 -23.15 -1.46 -6.99
CA LYS A 39 -21.92 -0.82 -7.45
C LYS A 39 -20.80 -0.98 -6.43
N ALA A 40 -21.08 -0.75 -5.15
CA ALA A 40 -20.09 -0.87 -4.09
C ALA A 40 -19.51 -2.29 -3.97
N LEU A 41 -20.36 -3.31 -4.11
CA LEU A 41 -19.91 -4.71 -4.17
C LEU A 41 -19.04 -4.97 -5.41
N SER A 42 -19.44 -4.44 -6.58
CA SER A 42 -18.69 -4.67 -7.83
C SER A 42 -17.26 -4.10 -7.80
N ILE A 43 -17.05 -3.00 -7.08
CA ILE A 43 -15.74 -2.35 -6.96
C ILE A 43 -14.99 -2.75 -5.68
N ASN A 44 -15.55 -3.63 -4.86
CA ASN A 44 -15.06 -3.94 -3.51
C ASN A 44 -14.76 -2.65 -2.72
N ALA A 45 -15.77 -1.78 -2.60
CA ALA A 45 -15.63 -0.50 -1.92
C ALA A 45 -15.16 -0.71 -0.47
N THR A 46 -14.20 0.11 -0.06
CA THR A 46 -13.65 0.09 1.30
C THR A 46 -14.05 1.32 2.10
N HIS A 47 -14.48 2.40 1.44
CA HIS A 47 -14.80 3.67 2.06
C HIS A 47 -16.08 4.27 1.48
N ILE A 48 -16.65 5.24 2.21
CA ILE A 48 -17.83 5.99 1.79
C ILE A 48 -17.63 7.49 2.02
N ASN A 49 -18.18 8.32 1.14
CA ASN A 49 -18.36 9.74 1.38
C ASN A 49 -19.78 9.97 1.95
N PRO A 50 -19.96 10.27 3.25
CA PRO A 50 -21.30 10.39 3.84
C PRO A 50 -22.15 11.54 3.27
N LYS A 51 -21.51 12.56 2.67
CA LYS A 51 -22.21 13.71 2.09
C LYS A 51 -22.79 13.37 0.71
N THR A 52 -22.01 12.71 -0.13
CA THR A 52 -22.41 12.37 -1.52
C THR A 52 -23.01 10.97 -1.64
N LYS A 53 -22.86 10.13 -0.60
CA LYS A 53 -23.18 8.69 -0.60
C LYS A 53 -22.40 7.89 -1.64
N GLU A 54 -21.26 8.41 -2.07
CA GLU A 54 -20.38 7.73 -3.01
C GLU A 54 -19.53 6.70 -2.27
N LEU A 55 -19.58 5.45 -2.73
CA LEU A 55 -18.72 4.36 -2.24
C LEU A 55 -17.54 4.20 -3.18
N TYR A 56 -16.35 4.07 -2.62
CA TYR A 56 -15.11 3.97 -3.38
C TYR A 56 -14.15 2.98 -2.72
N LYS A 57 -13.24 2.46 -3.52
CA LYS A 57 -12.12 1.66 -3.06
C LYS A 57 -10.92 2.58 -2.89
N LEU A 58 -10.50 2.77 -1.65
CA LEU A 58 -9.19 3.35 -1.38
C LEU A 58 -8.16 2.26 -1.65
N GLU A 59 -7.36 2.44 -2.70
CA GLU A 59 -6.18 1.60 -2.89
C GLU A 59 -5.19 1.87 -1.77
N PRO A 60 -4.55 0.83 -1.20
CA PRO A 60 -3.47 1.06 -0.26
C PRO A 60 -2.44 1.93 -0.97
N LYS A 61 -2.16 3.11 -0.42
CA LYS A 61 -1.02 3.90 -0.86
C LYS A 61 0.21 3.05 -0.58
N ILE A 62 0.75 2.41 -1.62
CA ILE A 62 2.12 1.94 -1.58
C ILE A 62 2.92 3.24 -1.45
N ASP A 63 3.48 3.47 -0.27
CA ASP A 63 4.41 4.56 -0.09
C ASP A 63 5.53 4.36 -1.10
N GLU A 64 5.57 5.23 -2.13
CA GLU A 64 6.53 5.13 -3.23
C GLU A 64 7.96 5.06 -2.70
N LYS A 65 8.20 5.74 -1.56
CA LYS A 65 9.45 5.69 -0.82
C LYS A 65 9.74 4.32 -0.21
N THR A 66 8.75 3.67 0.39
CA THR A 66 8.86 2.28 0.87
C THR A 66 9.15 1.32 -0.28
N LYS A 67 8.54 1.52 -1.46
CA LYS A 67 8.83 0.74 -2.66
C LYS A 67 10.28 0.94 -3.11
N GLU A 68 10.71 2.20 -3.27
CA GLU A 68 12.07 2.57 -3.66
C GLU A 68 13.12 2.01 -2.68
N LEU A 69 12.84 2.09 -1.37
CA LEU A 69 13.71 1.53 -0.34
C LEU A 69 13.85 0.00 -0.47
N ASN A 70 12.74 -0.71 -0.73
CA ASN A 70 12.77 -2.16 -0.92
C ASN A 70 13.53 -2.57 -2.19
N GLU A 71 13.35 -1.83 -3.29
CA GLU A 71 14.08 -2.04 -4.54
C GLU A 71 15.59 -1.79 -4.36
N ALA A 72 15.97 -0.71 -3.67
CA ALA A 72 17.38 -0.42 -3.37
C ALA A 72 18.02 -1.48 -2.45
N LEU A 73 17.28 -2.00 -1.46
CA LEU A 73 17.76 -3.10 -0.60
C LEU A 73 17.90 -4.42 -1.35
N ALA A 74 17.03 -4.71 -2.32
CA ALA A 74 17.17 -5.87 -3.18
C ALA A 74 18.43 -5.76 -4.04
N TYR A 75 18.64 -4.59 -4.64
CA TYR A 75 19.85 -4.31 -5.43
C TYR A 75 21.13 -4.40 -4.59
N GLU A 76 21.10 -3.96 -3.33
CA GLU A 76 22.22 -4.09 -2.39
C GLU A 76 22.67 -5.55 -2.23
N ALA A 77 21.72 -6.49 -2.16
CA ALA A 77 22.00 -7.91 -2.01
C ALA A 77 22.66 -8.50 -3.28
N GLU A 78 22.16 -8.13 -4.46
CA GLU A 78 22.72 -8.54 -5.75
C GLU A 78 24.14 -8.01 -5.96
N LEU A 79 24.36 -6.75 -5.60
CA LEU A 79 25.66 -6.10 -5.75
C LEU A 79 26.70 -6.68 -4.79
N LYS A 80 26.31 -7.05 -3.55
CA LYS A 80 27.17 -7.78 -2.61
C LYS A 80 27.63 -9.13 -3.18
N GLU A 81 26.72 -9.90 -3.79
CA GLU A 81 27.09 -11.18 -4.39
C GLU A 81 28.00 -10.98 -5.62
N SER A 82 27.75 -9.94 -6.41
CA SER A 82 28.60 -9.57 -7.56
C SER A 82 30.02 -9.20 -7.12
N ILE A 83 30.17 -8.39 -6.06
CA ILE A 83 31.47 -8.04 -5.48
C ILE A 83 32.19 -9.30 -5.00
N LYS A 84 31.48 -10.19 -4.30
CA LYS A 84 32.05 -11.45 -3.80
C LYS A 84 32.54 -12.33 -4.96
N ASN A 85 31.76 -12.44 -6.03
CA ASN A 85 32.16 -13.20 -7.22
C ASN A 85 33.37 -12.58 -7.91
N ALA A 86 33.41 -11.25 -8.05
CA ALA A 86 34.56 -10.53 -8.61
C ALA A 86 35.85 -10.75 -7.79
N MET A 87 35.73 -10.79 -6.47
CA MET A 87 36.83 -11.11 -5.56
C MET A 87 37.32 -12.57 -5.71
N ILE A 88 36.40 -13.53 -5.89
CA ILE A 88 36.75 -14.95 -6.07
C ILE A 88 37.55 -15.16 -7.37
N ILE A 89 37.18 -14.46 -8.45
CA ILE A 89 37.86 -14.57 -9.75
C ILE A 89 39.13 -13.71 -9.82
N GLY A 90 39.43 -12.90 -8.80
CA GLY A 90 40.60 -12.02 -8.76
C GLY A 90 40.54 -10.87 -9.76
N ASN A 91 39.34 -10.40 -10.12
CA ASN A 91 39.19 -9.25 -11.00
C ASN A 91 39.16 -7.95 -10.18
N ASP A 92 40.34 -7.40 -9.92
CA ASP A 92 40.52 -6.22 -9.07
C ASP A 92 39.87 -4.95 -9.64
N GLU A 93 39.86 -4.80 -10.97
CA GLU A 93 39.24 -3.66 -11.67
C GLU A 93 37.72 -3.66 -11.47
N VAL A 94 37.06 -4.77 -11.80
CA VAL A 94 35.60 -4.93 -11.61
C VAL A 94 35.24 -4.87 -10.12
N THR A 95 36.08 -5.41 -9.24
CA THR A 95 35.86 -5.33 -7.79
C THR A 95 35.87 -3.87 -7.30
N ALA A 96 36.75 -3.02 -7.84
CA ALA A 96 36.83 -1.61 -7.48
C ALA A 96 35.59 -0.82 -7.97
N GLU A 97 35.14 -1.09 -9.21
CA GLU A 97 33.93 -0.48 -9.78
C GLU A 97 32.69 -0.82 -8.95
N LEU A 98 32.44 -2.12 -8.70
CA LEU A 98 31.29 -2.57 -7.93
C LEU A 98 31.29 -2.05 -6.49
N ARG A 99 32.46 -1.87 -5.87
CA ARG A 99 32.58 -1.24 -4.54
C ARG A 99 32.25 0.25 -4.56
N SER A 100 32.57 0.96 -5.64
CA SER A 100 32.20 2.36 -5.80
C SER A 100 30.68 2.50 -5.90
N GLU A 101 30.06 1.70 -6.76
CA GLU A 101 28.61 1.66 -6.91
C GLU A 101 27.89 1.29 -5.61
N TYR A 102 28.40 0.28 -4.89
CA TYR A 102 27.86 -0.13 -3.60
C TYR A 102 27.89 0.99 -2.55
N LYS A 103 28.94 1.81 -2.56
CA LYS A 103 29.06 2.96 -1.67
C LYS A 103 28.00 4.03 -1.99
N GLU A 104 27.75 4.30 -3.27
CA GLU A 104 26.70 5.24 -3.70
C GLU A 104 25.30 4.72 -3.34
N LEU A 105 25.04 3.44 -3.56
CA LEU A 105 23.79 2.79 -3.19
C LEU A 105 23.52 2.85 -1.68
N LEU A 106 24.54 2.61 -0.85
CA LEU A 106 24.40 2.76 0.60
C LEU A 106 24.08 4.21 1.01
N ALA A 107 24.65 5.20 0.33
CA ALA A 107 24.32 6.60 0.59
C ALA A 107 22.85 6.90 0.24
N HIS A 108 22.38 6.41 -0.90
CA HIS A 108 20.99 6.55 -1.33
C HIS A 108 20.00 5.86 -0.36
N ILE A 109 20.26 4.61 0.04
CA ILE A 109 19.46 3.87 1.04
C ILE A 109 19.40 4.64 2.36
N ASN A 110 20.52 5.22 2.81
CA ASN A 110 20.55 6.00 4.04
C ASN A 110 19.73 7.29 3.93
N THR A 111 19.71 7.95 2.77
CA THR A 111 18.84 9.11 2.52
C THR A 111 17.38 8.70 2.59
N LEU A 112 17.00 7.62 1.91
CA LEU A 112 15.63 7.10 1.94
C LEU A 112 15.17 6.75 3.37
N LYS A 113 16.05 6.15 4.19
CA LYS A 113 15.75 5.81 5.59
C LYS A 113 15.64 7.01 6.53
N LYS A 114 16.37 8.10 6.27
CA LYS A 114 16.34 9.31 7.12
C LYS A 114 15.09 10.15 6.90
N GLU A 115 14.53 10.05 5.71
CA GLU A 115 13.39 10.83 5.27
C GLU A 115 12.08 10.00 5.29
N ALA A 116 12.11 8.79 5.83
CA ALA A 116 10.97 7.91 6.08
C ALA A 116 10.56 8.00 7.56
#